data_AF-W4UPZ7-F1
#
_entry.id   AF-W4UPZ7-F1
#
_cell.length_a   1.000
_cell.length_b   1.000
_cell.length_c   1.000
_cell.angle_alpha   90.00
_cell.angle_beta   90.00
_cell.angle_gamma   90.00
#
_symmetry.space_group_name_H-M   'P 1'
#
loop_
_entity.id
_entity.type
_entity.pdbx_description
1 polymer ?
#
loop_
_entity_poly.entity_id
_entity_poly.type
_entity_poly.pdbx_seq_one_letter_code
_entity_poly.pdbx_strand_id
1 'polypeptide(L)'
;MRRVADWQIAHYNKAIYGDLNWVNATFYLGLAHWAAVAEQTDQDDSYYKWLLRLGNRNYWQVDQRMYHADDICISQAYLYLYEKYKRKGMLIPTLARAEWVATHPSSGSFRLDYSDGSTLERWTWCDALFMAPPVYMKLYNITGDKKFIRFMDKEYKATYDYLFDKDENLFYRDHRYFTMKEANGAKVFWGRGNGWVLGARRDLARTSCQE
;
A
#
# COMPACT_ATOMS: atom_id res chain seq x y z
N MET A 1 -14.19 -7.92 15.32
CA MET A 1 -12.93 -8.10 14.55
C MET A 1 -12.35 -9.51 14.67
N ARG A 2 -12.10 -10.03 15.88
CA ARG A 2 -11.64 -11.42 16.15
C ARG A 2 -12.18 -12.49 15.18
N ARG A 3 -13.51 -12.67 15.14
CA ARG A 3 -14.19 -13.66 14.27
C ARG A 3 -13.81 -13.57 12.78
N VAL A 4 -13.62 -12.37 12.25
CA VAL A 4 -13.26 -12.15 10.83
C VAL A 4 -11.79 -12.49 10.60
N ALA A 5 -10.91 -12.05 11.52
CA ALA A 5 -9.48 -12.38 11.45
C ALA A 5 -9.25 -13.90 11.52
N ASP A 6 -9.90 -14.57 12.47
CA ASP A 6 -9.79 -16.01 12.65
C ASP A 6 -10.30 -16.77 11.43
N TRP A 7 -11.45 -16.36 10.90
CA TRP A 7 -12.01 -16.97 9.69
C TRP A 7 -11.06 -16.81 8.50
N GLN A 8 -10.53 -15.60 8.26
CA GLN A 8 -9.63 -15.35 7.14
C GLN A 8 -8.32 -16.14 7.27
N ILE A 9 -7.75 -16.24 8.47
CA ILE A 9 -6.56 -17.06 8.76
C ILE A 9 -6.84 -18.55 8.48
N ALA A 10 -7.98 -19.06 8.95
CA ALA A 10 -8.36 -20.47 8.77
C ALA A 10 -8.61 -20.85 7.31
N HIS A 11 -8.94 -19.89 6.45
CA HIS A 11 -9.21 -20.09 5.03
C HIS A 11 -8.08 -19.59 4.12
N TYR A 12 -6.96 -19.15 4.70
CA TYR A 12 -5.87 -18.54 3.94
C TYR A 12 -5.25 -19.51 2.91
N ASN A 13 -5.25 -20.83 3.19
CA ASN A 13 -4.80 -21.85 2.25
C ASN A 13 -5.66 -21.96 0.97
N LYS A 14 -6.83 -21.32 0.93
CA LYS A 14 -7.71 -21.22 -0.25
C LYS A 14 -7.58 -19.87 -0.96
N ALA A 15 -6.63 -19.02 -0.56
CA ALA A 15 -6.41 -17.74 -1.21
C ALA A 15 -6.01 -17.95 -2.68
N ILE A 16 -6.64 -17.19 -3.57
CA ILE A 16 -6.41 -17.25 -5.02
C ILE A 16 -5.06 -16.60 -5.38
N TYR A 17 -4.70 -15.55 -4.65
CA TYR A 17 -3.48 -14.79 -4.86
C TYR A 17 -2.36 -15.27 -3.94
N GLY A 18 -1.12 -15.21 -4.43
CA GLY A 18 0.07 -15.54 -3.65
C GLY A 18 0.30 -14.56 -2.49
N ASP A 19 1.16 -14.96 -1.56
CA ASP A 19 1.43 -14.24 -0.32
C ASP A 19 1.70 -12.75 -0.51
N LEU A 20 2.54 -12.39 -1.49
CA LEU A 20 3.06 -11.05 -1.69
C LEU A 20 2.10 -10.10 -2.41
N ASN A 21 1.02 -10.64 -2.99
CA ASN A 21 0.08 -9.87 -3.76
C ASN A 21 -0.66 -8.83 -2.90
N TRP A 22 -0.94 -7.65 -3.46
CA TRP A 22 -1.56 -6.53 -2.76
C TRP A 22 -2.89 -6.90 -2.07
N VAL A 23 -3.69 -7.81 -2.64
CA VAL A 23 -4.96 -8.24 -2.04
C VAL A 23 -4.71 -8.81 -0.64
N ASN A 24 -3.72 -9.70 -0.54
CA ASN A 24 -3.32 -10.30 0.72
C ASN A 24 -2.56 -9.30 1.61
N ALA A 25 -1.73 -8.44 1.03
CA ALA A 25 -1.01 -7.39 1.76
C ALA A 25 -1.95 -6.48 2.56
N THR A 26 -3.08 -6.07 1.97
CA THR A 26 -4.08 -5.23 2.67
C THR A 26 -4.69 -5.96 3.87
N PHE A 27 -4.95 -7.27 3.74
CA PHE A 27 -5.38 -8.10 4.86
C PHE A 27 -4.31 -8.16 5.96
N TYR A 28 -3.04 -8.35 5.62
CA TYR A 28 -1.97 -8.42 6.63
C TYR A 28 -1.76 -7.12 7.38
N LEU A 29 -1.87 -5.98 6.71
CA LEU A 29 -1.81 -4.67 7.37
C LEU A 29 -2.95 -4.54 8.40
N GLY A 30 -4.19 -4.86 7.98
CA GLY A 30 -5.34 -4.88 8.88
C GLY A 30 -5.15 -5.86 10.04
N LEU A 31 -4.59 -7.05 9.77
CA LEU A 31 -4.29 -8.06 10.79
C LEU A 31 -3.20 -7.59 11.75
N ALA A 32 -2.20 -6.83 11.29
CA ALA A 32 -1.15 -6.29 12.14
C ALA A 32 -1.69 -5.23 13.11
N HIS A 33 -2.62 -4.38 12.66
CA HIS A 33 -3.35 -3.46 13.53
C HIS A 33 -4.26 -4.20 14.52
N TRP A 34 -4.93 -5.26 14.07
CA TRP A 34 -5.75 -6.10 14.95
C TRP A 34 -4.89 -6.83 15.99
N ALA A 35 -3.71 -7.32 15.60
CA ALA A 35 -2.78 -8.00 16.50
C ALA A 35 -2.35 -7.09 17.67
N ALA A 36 -2.13 -5.80 17.42
CA ALA A 36 -1.83 -4.85 18.49
C ALA A 36 -2.98 -4.72 19.49
N VAL A 37 -4.22 -4.67 19.00
CA VAL A 37 -5.41 -4.61 19.87
C VAL A 37 -5.55 -5.90 20.67
N ALA A 38 -5.49 -7.05 20.01
CA ALA A 38 -5.66 -8.36 20.65
C ALA A 38 -4.55 -8.66 21.68
N GLU A 39 -3.31 -8.29 21.41
CA GLU A 39 -2.21 -8.41 22.37
C GLU A 39 -2.46 -7.51 23.60
N GLN A 40 -2.92 -6.27 23.39
CA GLN A 40 -3.16 -5.32 24.48
C GLN A 40 -4.38 -5.70 25.34
N THR A 41 -5.49 -6.13 24.72
CA THR A 41 -6.75 -6.39 25.44
C THR A 41 -6.86 -7.82 25.94
N ASP A 42 -6.36 -8.78 25.17
CA ASP A 42 -6.62 -10.20 25.39
C ASP A 42 -5.33 -11.00 25.65
N GLN A 43 -4.16 -10.33 25.70
CA GLN A 43 -2.83 -10.96 25.82
C GLN A 43 -2.57 -12.01 24.73
N ASP A 44 -3.19 -11.84 23.56
CA ASP A 44 -3.16 -12.79 22.47
C ASP A 44 -2.14 -12.37 21.40
N ASP A 45 -0.99 -13.06 21.39
CA ASP A 45 0.09 -12.83 20.42
C ASP A 45 -0.01 -13.71 19.16
N SER A 46 -1.07 -14.51 19.03
CA SER A 46 -1.20 -15.52 17.97
C SER A 46 -1.23 -14.90 16.57
N TYR A 47 -1.85 -13.73 16.42
CA TYR A 47 -1.89 -12.97 15.17
C TYR A 47 -0.51 -12.47 14.75
N TYR A 48 0.29 -11.98 15.70
CA TYR A 48 1.68 -11.62 15.42
C TYR A 48 2.51 -12.83 15.04
N LYS A 49 2.38 -13.96 15.76
CA LYS A 49 3.08 -15.21 15.41
C LYS A 49 2.72 -15.67 14.00
N TRP A 50 1.46 -15.52 13.58
CA TRP A 50 1.03 -15.83 12.23
C TRP A 50 1.71 -14.94 11.19
N LEU A 51 1.71 -13.61 11.41
CA LEU A 51 2.40 -12.63 10.55
C LEU A 51 3.91 -12.86 10.49
N LEU A 52 4.55 -13.23 11.59
CA LEU A 52 5.98 -13.57 11.64
C LEU A 52 6.31 -14.80 10.79
N ARG A 53 5.47 -15.86 10.84
CA ARG A 53 5.64 -17.05 9.99
C ARG A 53 5.50 -16.70 8.52
N LEU A 54 4.52 -15.87 8.18
CA LEU A 54 4.31 -15.35 6.83
C LEU A 54 5.53 -14.57 6.33
N GLY A 55 6.03 -13.60 7.12
CA GLY A 55 7.21 -12.82 6.74
C GLY A 55 8.45 -13.69 6.57
N ASN A 56 8.70 -14.62 7.51
CA ASN A 56 9.85 -15.53 7.45
C ASN A 56 9.83 -16.46 6.23
N ARG A 57 8.69 -17.07 5.88
CA ARG A 57 8.62 -17.97 4.71
C ARG A 57 8.80 -17.25 3.37
N ASN A 58 8.51 -15.94 3.33
CA ASN A 58 8.75 -15.08 2.18
C ASN A 58 10.08 -14.32 2.27
N TYR A 59 10.92 -14.61 3.27
CA TYR A 59 12.18 -13.91 3.50
C TYR A 59 12.03 -12.39 3.58
N TRP A 60 10.87 -11.92 4.03
CA TRP A 60 10.51 -10.50 4.13
C TRP A 60 10.58 -9.74 2.79
N GLN A 61 10.51 -10.46 1.66
CA GLN A 61 10.59 -9.90 0.31
C GLN A 61 9.29 -9.24 -0.13
N VAL A 62 9.42 -8.27 -1.03
CA VAL A 62 8.32 -7.64 -1.78
C VAL A 62 8.06 -8.40 -3.08
N ASP A 63 6.96 -8.11 -3.76
CA ASP A 63 6.65 -8.74 -5.05
C ASP A 63 7.52 -8.18 -6.20
N GLN A 64 7.49 -8.85 -7.36
CA GLN A 64 8.60 -8.83 -8.32
C GLN A 64 8.74 -7.52 -9.13
N ARG A 65 7.65 -6.81 -9.46
CA ARG A 65 7.64 -5.74 -10.47
C ARG A 65 8.16 -4.41 -9.92
N MET A 66 9.36 -4.03 -10.36
CA MET A 66 10.19 -2.97 -9.75
C MET A 66 9.43 -1.70 -9.31
N TYR A 67 8.66 -1.12 -10.20
CA TYR A 67 8.00 0.14 -9.94
C TYR A 67 6.52 0.03 -9.52
N HIS A 68 5.95 -1.18 -9.61
CA HIS A 68 4.51 -1.36 -9.48
C HIS A 68 4.05 -1.15 -8.03
N ALA A 69 3.11 -0.22 -7.82
CA ALA A 69 2.67 0.17 -6.48
C ALA A 69 2.09 -1.02 -5.66
N ASP A 70 1.32 -1.90 -6.31
CA ASP A 70 0.79 -3.11 -5.66
C ASP A 70 1.88 -4.01 -5.05
N ASP A 71 3.05 -4.10 -5.70
CA ASP A 71 4.08 -5.08 -5.36
C ASP A 71 4.87 -4.68 -4.11
N ILE A 72 4.86 -3.38 -3.78
CA ILE A 72 5.44 -2.86 -2.53
C ILE A 72 4.41 -2.78 -1.40
N CYS A 73 3.12 -3.06 -1.64
CA CYS A 73 2.06 -2.91 -0.65
C CYS A 73 2.31 -3.73 0.64
N ILE A 74 2.85 -4.94 0.52
CA ILE A 74 3.15 -5.81 1.66
C ILE A 74 4.15 -5.19 2.65
N SER A 75 5.01 -4.30 2.16
CA SER A 75 5.96 -3.57 3.00
C SER A 75 5.29 -2.77 4.11
N GLN A 76 4.03 -2.35 3.95
CA GLN A 76 3.31 -1.66 5.03
C GLN A 76 3.21 -2.54 6.29
N ALA A 77 2.86 -3.82 6.12
CA ALA A 77 2.80 -4.78 7.23
C ALA A 77 4.20 -5.12 7.76
N TYR A 78 5.20 -5.28 6.89
CA TYR A 78 6.57 -5.58 7.31
C TYR A 78 7.21 -4.44 8.10
N LEU A 79 7.02 -3.19 7.68
CA LEU A 79 7.54 -2.02 8.41
C LEU A 79 6.84 -1.87 9.77
N TYR A 80 5.54 -2.17 9.85
CA TYR A 80 4.84 -2.22 11.14
C TYR A 80 5.41 -3.29 12.08
N LEU A 81 5.68 -4.49 11.57
CA LEU A 81 6.32 -5.57 12.35
C LEU A 81 7.76 -5.21 12.72
N TYR A 82 8.51 -4.56 11.82
CA TYR A 82 9.83 -4.04 12.12
C TYR A 82 9.79 -3.02 13.26
N GLU A 83 8.82 -2.11 13.28
CA GLU A 83 8.70 -1.12 14.37
C GLU A 83 8.54 -1.80 15.73
N LYS A 84 7.82 -2.92 15.81
CA LYS A 84 7.63 -3.72 17.03
C LYS A 84 8.85 -4.58 17.39
N TYR A 85 9.43 -5.32 16.43
CA TYR A 85 10.44 -6.35 16.72
C TYR A 85 11.89 -5.91 16.46
N LYS A 86 12.09 -4.80 15.74
CA LYS A 86 13.39 -4.21 15.39
C LYS A 86 14.38 -5.16 14.69
N ARG A 87 13.90 -6.24 14.06
CA ARG A 87 14.76 -7.20 13.34
C ARG A 87 15.09 -6.65 11.95
N LYS A 88 16.37 -6.35 11.69
CA LYS A 88 16.82 -5.75 10.42
C LYS A 88 16.36 -6.51 9.17
N GLY A 89 16.28 -7.84 9.23
CA GLY A 89 15.79 -8.66 8.12
C GLY A 89 14.38 -8.31 7.63
N MET A 90 13.53 -7.74 8.50
CA MET A 90 12.18 -7.27 8.15
C MET A 90 12.19 -5.97 7.33
N LEU A 91 13.25 -5.16 7.48
CA LEU A 91 13.40 -3.84 6.87
C LEU A 91 14.16 -3.91 5.54
N ILE A 92 15.25 -4.68 5.50
CA ILE A 92 16.26 -4.63 4.43
C ILE A 92 15.66 -4.76 3.02
N PRO A 93 14.80 -5.74 2.70
CA PRO A 93 14.27 -5.87 1.34
C PRO A 93 13.43 -4.66 0.90
N THR A 94 12.57 -4.17 1.81
CA THR A 94 11.74 -2.98 1.56
C THR A 94 12.61 -1.74 1.36
N LEU A 95 13.61 -1.54 2.22
CA LEU A 95 14.51 -0.40 2.15
C LEU A 95 15.29 -0.39 0.84
N ALA A 96 15.91 -1.51 0.47
CA ALA A 96 16.69 -1.63 -0.76
C ALA A 96 15.83 -1.33 -2.01
N ARG A 97 14.61 -1.88 -2.04
CA ARG A 97 13.65 -1.64 -3.13
C ARG A 97 13.28 -0.16 -3.24
N ALA A 98 12.79 0.43 -2.14
CA ALA A 98 12.28 1.79 -2.13
C ALA A 98 13.39 2.81 -2.41
N GLU A 99 14.61 2.56 -1.93
CA GLU A 99 15.77 3.42 -2.19
C GLU A 99 16.13 3.42 -3.68
N TRP A 100 16.14 2.25 -4.32
CA TRP A 100 16.42 2.15 -5.74
C TRP A 100 15.38 2.92 -6.57
N VAL A 101 14.09 2.71 -6.30
CA VAL A 101 13.00 3.42 -7.01
C VAL A 101 13.04 4.93 -6.77
N ALA A 102 13.28 5.37 -5.53
CA ALA A 102 13.33 6.80 -5.20
C ALA A 102 14.53 7.52 -5.87
N THR A 103 15.59 6.79 -6.22
CA THR A 103 16.78 7.32 -6.90
C THR A 103 16.77 7.11 -8.41
N HIS A 104 15.89 6.24 -8.92
CA HIS A 104 15.69 5.97 -10.35
C HIS A 104 14.20 6.11 -10.70
N PRO A 105 13.57 7.28 -10.49
CA PRO A 105 12.14 7.42 -10.75
C PRO A 105 11.82 7.18 -12.23
N SER A 106 10.74 6.44 -12.50
CA SER A 106 10.28 6.19 -13.87
C SER A 106 9.81 7.49 -14.55
N SER A 107 9.99 7.53 -15.87
CA SER A 107 9.45 8.58 -16.75
C SER A 107 8.21 8.11 -17.52
N GLY A 108 7.63 6.97 -17.12
CA GLY A 108 6.44 6.38 -17.74
C GLY A 108 5.25 7.34 -17.84
N SER A 109 4.39 7.08 -18.82
CA SER A 109 3.20 7.89 -19.08
C SER A 109 2.11 7.64 -18.04
N PHE A 110 1.35 8.69 -17.69
CA PHE A 110 0.13 8.58 -16.89
C PHE A 110 -1.08 8.02 -17.65
N ARG A 111 -0.96 7.82 -18.96
CA ARG A 111 -1.97 7.14 -19.77
C ARG A 111 -1.82 5.64 -19.62
N LEU A 112 -2.41 5.10 -18.55
CA LEU A 112 -2.43 3.68 -18.25
C LEU A 112 -2.86 2.84 -19.46
N ASP A 113 -1.99 1.92 -19.87
CA ASP A 113 -2.20 0.90 -20.88
C ASP A 113 -1.61 -0.42 -20.38
N TYR A 114 -2.46 -1.42 -20.16
CA TYR A 114 -2.03 -2.71 -19.63
C TYR A 114 -1.13 -3.52 -20.59
N SER A 115 -1.07 -3.15 -21.87
CA SER A 115 -0.14 -3.75 -22.82
C SER A 115 1.26 -3.11 -22.77
N ASP A 116 1.38 -1.92 -22.16
CA ASP A 116 2.64 -1.21 -21.95
C ASP A 116 2.98 -1.13 -20.46
N GLY A 117 3.88 -2.01 -20.03
CA GLY A 117 4.34 -2.09 -18.65
C GLY A 117 4.92 -0.78 -18.10
N SER A 118 5.43 0.11 -18.95
CA SER A 118 6.00 1.41 -18.51
C SER A 118 4.93 2.33 -17.90
N THR A 119 3.66 2.17 -18.32
CA THR A 119 2.53 2.96 -17.80
C THR A 119 2.05 2.51 -16.42
N LEU A 120 2.56 1.37 -15.94
CA LEU A 120 2.36 0.84 -14.59
C LEU A 120 3.51 1.17 -13.64
N GLU A 121 4.56 1.84 -14.11
CA GLU A 121 5.72 2.21 -13.30
C GLU A 121 5.53 3.49 -12.48
N ARG A 122 4.43 4.21 -12.73
CA ARG A 122 4.00 5.36 -11.95
C ARG A 122 2.64 5.09 -11.33
N TRP A 123 2.20 5.96 -10.42
CA TRP A 123 0.93 5.81 -9.72
C TRP A 123 -0.24 6.30 -10.58
N THR A 124 -0.46 5.62 -11.71
CA THR A 124 -1.39 6.02 -12.78
C THR A 124 -2.85 5.64 -12.52
N TRP A 125 -3.14 5.03 -11.37
CA TRP A 125 -4.47 4.71 -10.88
C TRP A 125 -4.63 5.09 -9.41
N CYS A 126 -5.84 5.42 -8.98
CA CYS A 126 -6.07 5.99 -7.65
C CYS A 126 -5.74 5.01 -6.50
N ASP A 127 -5.93 3.71 -6.71
CA ASP A 127 -5.67 2.68 -5.69
C ASP A 127 -4.17 2.65 -5.30
N ALA A 128 -3.27 3.02 -6.21
CA ALA A 128 -1.83 3.11 -5.96
C ALA A 128 -1.49 4.04 -4.79
N LEU A 129 -2.32 5.06 -4.54
CA LEU A 129 -2.15 6.01 -3.45
C LEU A 129 -2.27 5.36 -2.07
N PHE A 130 -2.91 4.20 -1.97
CA PHE A 130 -2.88 3.38 -0.75
C PHE A 130 -1.69 2.45 -0.70
N MET A 131 -1.31 1.86 -1.82
CA MET A 131 -0.33 0.77 -1.84
C MET A 131 1.09 1.23 -1.50
N ALA A 132 1.53 2.32 -2.12
CA ALA A 132 2.93 2.74 -2.08
C ALA A 132 3.23 3.90 -1.11
N PRO A 133 2.48 5.02 -1.08
CA PRO A 133 2.85 6.19 -0.27
C PRO A 133 3.11 5.90 1.22
N PRO A 134 2.27 5.11 1.93
CA PRO A 134 2.52 4.82 3.34
C PRO A 134 3.85 4.10 3.60
N VAL A 135 4.35 3.32 2.63
CA VAL A 135 5.67 2.66 2.72
C VAL A 135 6.78 3.69 2.75
N TYR A 136 6.77 4.65 1.81
CA TYR A 136 7.79 5.69 1.73
C TYR A 136 7.75 6.63 2.94
N MET A 137 6.56 6.97 3.43
CA MET A 137 6.41 7.74 4.67
C MET A 137 7.00 7.00 5.87
N LYS A 138 6.68 5.70 6.05
CA LYS A 138 7.25 4.90 7.14
C LYS A 138 8.76 4.76 7.04
N LEU A 139 9.32 4.61 5.83
CA LEU A 139 10.77 4.56 5.64
C LEU A 139 11.44 5.88 6.02
N TYR A 140 10.83 7.03 5.72
CA TYR A 140 11.32 8.32 6.21
C TYR A 140 11.33 8.36 7.74
N ASN A 141 10.25 7.98 8.41
CA ASN A 141 10.21 7.97 9.88
C ASN A 141 11.27 7.03 10.50
N ILE A 142 11.54 5.89 9.85
CA ILE A 142 12.53 4.91 10.33
C ILE A 142 13.96 5.40 10.11
N THR A 143 14.25 6.06 8.98
CA THR A 143 15.62 6.36 8.54
C THR A 143 16.03 7.83 8.67
N GLY A 144 15.06 8.75 8.74
CA GLY A 144 15.26 10.19 8.63
C GLY A 144 15.60 10.68 7.21
N ASP A 145 15.69 9.78 6.21
CA ASP A 145 16.14 10.17 4.88
C ASP A 145 15.01 10.81 4.06
N LYS A 146 15.15 12.12 3.84
CA LYS A 146 14.18 12.93 3.10
C LYS A 146 13.98 12.50 1.65
N LYS A 147 14.81 11.62 1.07
CA LYS A 147 14.59 11.10 -0.31
C LYS A 147 13.23 10.41 -0.44
N PHE A 148 12.81 9.68 0.60
CA PHE A 148 11.56 8.92 0.56
C PHE A 148 10.34 9.83 0.50
N ILE A 149 10.25 10.85 1.37
CA ILE A 149 9.14 11.81 1.34
C ILE A 149 9.16 12.69 0.09
N ARG A 150 10.32 13.07 -0.44
CA ARG A 150 10.40 13.86 -1.68
C ARG A 150 9.89 13.06 -2.89
N PHE A 151 10.29 11.79 -2.99
CA PHE A 151 9.78 10.90 -4.04
C PHE A 151 8.26 10.70 -3.89
N MET A 152 7.81 10.39 -2.68
CA MET A 152 6.40 10.16 -2.39
C MET A 152 5.54 11.37 -2.71
N ASP A 153 5.91 12.56 -2.23
CA ASP A 153 5.15 13.80 -2.46
C ASP A 153 5.05 14.14 -3.94
N LYS A 154 6.16 13.99 -4.69
CA LYS A 154 6.19 14.22 -6.13
C LYS A 154 5.22 13.30 -6.88
N GLU A 155 5.26 11.99 -6.63
CA GLU A 155 4.37 11.04 -7.30
C GLU A 155 2.91 11.21 -6.84
N TYR A 156 2.68 11.43 -5.54
CA TYR A 156 1.33 11.66 -5.00
C TYR A 156 0.69 12.89 -5.65
N LYS A 157 1.43 13.99 -5.75
CA LYS A 157 0.97 15.22 -6.39
C LYS A 157 0.68 14.99 -7.87
N ALA A 158 1.53 14.28 -8.59
CA ALA A 158 1.30 13.99 -10.00
C ALA A 158 0.01 13.18 -10.22
N THR A 159 -0.26 12.18 -9.37
CA THR A 159 -1.52 11.42 -9.40
C THR A 159 -2.72 12.28 -9.01
N TYR A 160 -2.59 13.12 -7.97
CA TYR A 160 -3.65 14.04 -7.55
C TYR A 160 -4.03 15.00 -8.68
N ASP A 161 -3.04 15.69 -9.25
CA ASP A 161 -3.24 16.66 -10.33
C ASP A 161 -3.85 16.01 -11.58
N TYR A 162 -3.59 14.71 -11.80
CA TYR A 162 -4.10 13.98 -12.95
C TYR A 162 -5.49 13.36 -12.75
N LEU A 163 -5.76 12.75 -11.58
CA LEU A 163 -6.96 11.91 -11.36
C LEU A 163 -8.03 12.55 -10.46
N PHE A 164 -7.71 13.60 -9.71
CA PHE A 164 -8.68 14.22 -8.80
C PHE A 164 -9.62 15.18 -9.54
N ASP A 165 -10.92 14.92 -9.45
CA ASP A 165 -11.96 15.80 -9.94
C ASP A 165 -12.29 16.85 -8.85
N LYS A 166 -11.97 18.11 -9.11
CA LYS A 166 -12.14 19.20 -8.14
C LYS A 166 -13.60 19.59 -7.93
N ASP A 167 -14.46 19.37 -8.91
CA ASP A 167 -15.88 19.71 -8.80
C ASP A 167 -16.59 18.68 -7.92
N GLU A 168 -16.27 17.41 -8.13
CA GLU A 168 -16.90 16.27 -7.44
C GLU A 168 -16.18 15.90 -6.12
N ASN A 169 -14.98 16.43 -5.91
CA ASN A 169 -14.08 16.09 -4.80
C ASN A 169 -13.80 14.57 -4.68
N LEU A 170 -13.68 13.90 -5.83
CA LEU A 170 -13.46 12.46 -5.94
C LEU A 170 -12.36 12.14 -6.96
N PHE A 171 -11.71 11.00 -6.79
CA PHE A 171 -10.72 10.48 -7.73
C PHE A 171 -11.38 9.59 -8.77
N TYR A 172 -11.06 9.86 -10.04
CA TYR A 172 -11.21 8.86 -11.10
C TYR A 172 -10.28 7.69 -10.84
N ARG A 173 -10.71 6.48 -11.21
CA ARG A 173 -9.88 5.29 -11.03
C ARG A 173 -8.60 5.37 -11.83
N ASP A 174 -8.71 5.74 -13.11
CA ASP A 174 -7.62 6.01 -14.05
C ASP A 174 -8.17 6.87 -15.20
N HIS A 175 -7.31 7.26 -16.15
CA HIS A 175 -7.68 8.18 -17.25
C HIS A 175 -8.86 7.72 -18.12
N ARG A 176 -9.11 6.41 -18.24
CA ARG A 176 -10.22 5.88 -19.05
C ARG A 176 -11.57 6.32 -18.50
N TYR A 177 -11.65 6.66 -17.21
CA TYR A 177 -12.89 7.09 -16.56
C TYR A 177 -13.22 8.56 -16.77
N PHE A 178 -12.33 9.38 -17.32
CA PHE A 178 -12.59 10.81 -17.57
C PHE A 178 -13.77 11.05 -18.51
N THR A 179 -13.97 10.16 -19.47
CA THR A 179 -15.04 10.26 -20.47
C THR A 179 -16.17 9.27 -20.24
N MET A 180 -15.99 8.30 -19.33
CA MET A 180 -17.03 7.33 -18.99
C MET A 180 -18.15 7.97 -18.18
N LYS A 181 -19.37 7.49 -18.42
CA LYS A 181 -20.58 7.92 -17.72
C LYS A 181 -21.33 6.73 -17.16
N GLU A 182 -21.94 6.94 -15.99
CA GLU A 182 -22.90 6.01 -15.41
C GLU A 182 -24.19 5.98 -16.25
N ALA A 183 -25.07 4.99 -15.99
CA ALA A 183 -26.36 4.89 -16.68
C ALA A 183 -27.26 6.12 -16.51
N ASN A 184 -27.07 6.88 -15.42
CA ASN A 184 -27.79 8.13 -15.14
C ASN A 184 -27.11 9.38 -15.74
N GLY A 185 -26.03 9.22 -16.52
CA GLY A 185 -25.28 10.33 -17.14
C GLY A 185 -24.25 11.01 -16.23
N ALA A 186 -24.13 10.61 -14.97
CA ALA A 186 -23.11 11.15 -14.06
C ALA A 186 -21.69 10.66 -14.40
N LYS A 187 -20.68 11.34 -13.88
CA LYS A 187 -19.27 10.89 -13.91
C LYS A 187 -19.13 9.58 -13.11
N VAL A 188 -18.24 8.68 -13.55
CA VAL A 188 -18.02 7.38 -12.91
C VAL A 188 -16.93 7.48 -11.83
N PHE A 189 -17.29 7.24 -10.58
CA PHE A 189 -16.36 7.17 -9.45
C PHE A 189 -16.48 5.85 -8.71
N TRP A 190 -15.38 5.10 -8.65
CA TRP A 190 -15.37 3.80 -7.99
C TRP A 190 -15.28 3.98 -6.49
N GLY A 191 -16.30 3.49 -5.76
CA GLY A 191 -16.36 3.59 -4.30
C GLY A 191 -15.13 3.00 -3.60
N ARG A 192 -14.68 1.80 -4.02
CA ARG A 192 -13.47 1.18 -3.47
C ARG A 192 -12.20 1.99 -3.79
N GLY A 193 -12.09 2.54 -5.00
CA GLY A 193 -10.93 3.36 -5.40
C GLY A 193 -10.78 4.60 -4.51
N ASN A 194 -11.88 5.32 -4.29
CA ASN A 194 -11.89 6.46 -3.37
C ASN A 194 -11.68 6.04 -1.90
N GLY A 195 -12.19 4.86 -1.51
CA GLY A 195 -11.91 4.27 -0.21
C GLY A 195 -10.42 4.03 0.04
N TRP A 196 -9.67 3.58 -0.97
CA TRP A 196 -8.22 3.44 -0.88
C TRP A 196 -7.52 4.78 -0.64
N VAL A 197 -7.88 5.81 -1.40
CA VAL A 197 -7.27 7.15 -1.25
C VAL A 197 -7.54 7.74 0.14
N LEU A 198 -8.77 7.60 0.65
CA LEU A 198 -9.13 8.04 1.99
C LEU A 198 -8.37 7.28 3.09
N GLY A 199 -8.26 5.95 2.95
CA GLY A 199 -7.46 5.13 3.86
C GLY A 199 -6.00 5.56 3.90
N ALA A 200 -5.41 5.80 2.73
CA ALA A 200 -4.03 6.26 2.60
C ALA A 200 -3.79 7.59 3.30
N ARG A 201 -4.68 8.57 3.09
CA ARG A 201 -4.58 9.90 3.72
C ARG A 201 -4.58 9.79 5.24
N ARG A 202 -5.41 8.92 5.81
CA ARG A 202 -5.43 8.68 7.26
C ARG A 202 -4.10 8.12 7.75
N ASP A 203 -3.55 7.12 7.07
CA ASP A 203 -2.30 6.47 7.48
C ASP A 203 -1.10 7.40 7.36
N LEU A 204 -1.05 8.24 6.31
CA LEU A 204 -0.07 9.30 6.17
C LEU A 204 -0.15 10.31 7.33
N ALA A 205 -1.35 10.78 7.67
CA ALA A 205 -1.56 11.75 8.75
C ALA A 205 -1.18 11.18 10.14
N ARG A 206 -1.51 9.91 10.43
CA ARG A 206 -1.11 9.27 11.69
C ARG A 206 0.41 9.15 11.84
N THR A 207 1.10 9.01 10.71
CA THR A 207 2.54 8.81 10.66
C THR A 207 3.29 10.16 10.74
N SER A 208 2.68 11.26 10.29
CA SER A 208 3.26 12.61 10.40
C SER A 208 3.05 13.30 11.75
N CYS A 209 2.06 12.89 12.55
CA CYS A 209 1.78 13.48 13.88
C CYS A 209 2.56 12.85 15.05
N GLN A 210 3.64 12.10 14.78
CA GLN A 210 4.52 11.54 15.81
C GLN A 210 5.77 12.40 16.09
N GLU A 211 5.83 13.62 15.55
CA GLU A 211 6.79 14.68 15.90
C GLU A 211 6.10 15.74 16.78
#